data_AF-A0A357T270-F1
#
_entry.id   AF-A0A357T270-F1
#
_cell.length_a   1.000
_cell.length_b   1.000
_cell.length_c   1.000
_cell.angle_alpha   90.00
_cell.angle_beta   90.00
_cell.angle_gamma   90.00
#
_symmetry.space_group_name_H-M   'P 1'
#
loop_
_entity.id
_entity.type
_entity.pdbx_description
1 polymer ?
#
loop_
_entity_poly.entity_id
_entity_poly.type
_entity_poly.pdbx_seq_one_letter_code
_entity_poly.pdbx_strand_id
1 'polypeptide(L)' 'MRQLTAGTGRLMITPPFDCELSGFVAREGRSRGVHDPLYARALVLADGKEKIALVSVDALGVDAKLLAKVREKVA' A
#
# COMPACT_ATOMS: atom_id res chain seq x y z
N MET A 1 24.05 18.30 13.29
CA MET A 1 22.77 17.86 12.68
C MET A 1 22.90 16.38 12.38
N ARG A 2 21.86 15.56 12.62
CA ARG A 2 21.90 14.15 12.21
C ARG A 2 21.63 14.05 10.71
N GLN A 3 22.38 13.19 10.02
CA GLN A 3 22.15 12.92 8.60
C GLN A 3 20.86 12.10 8.46
N LEU A 4 19.92 12.60 7.65
CA LEU A 4 18.75 11.83 7.25
C LEU A 4 19.10 11.02 5.99
N THR A 5 18.79 9.73 6.00
CA THR A 5 18.86 8.85 4.83
C THR A 5 17.46 8.44 4.40
N ALA A 6 17.28 8.21 3.10
CA ALA A 6 16.00 7.86 2.51
C ALA A 6 16.14 6.63 1.61
N GLY A 7 15.20 5.69 1.73
CA GLY A 7 15.03 4.57 0.82
C GLY A 7 13.62 4.56 0.25
N THR A 8 13.48 4.18 -1.02
CA THR A 8 12.18 4.10 -1.68
C THR A 8 11.96 2.73 -2.29
N GLY A 9 10.74 2.23 -2.23
CA GLY A 9 10.34 0.97 -2.88
C GLY A 9 8.93 1.06 -3.45
N ARG A 10 8.66 0.29 -4.49
CA ARG A 10 7.32 0.16 -5.08
C ARG A 10 7.07 -1.28 -5.50
N LEU A 11 5.87 -1.77 -5.22
CA LEU A 11 5.40 -3.09 -5.65
C LEU A 11 4.02 -2.95 -6.30
N MET A 12 3.81 -3.62 -7.44
CA MET A 12 2.49 -3.71 -8.06
C MET A 12 1.61 -4.64 -7.23
N ILE A 13 0.41 -4.17 -6.87
CA ILE A 13 -0.56 -4.88 -6.03
C ILE A 13 -1.87 -5.15 -6.75
N THR A 14 -1.93 -4.90 -8.06
CA THR A 14 -3.11 -5.21 -8.90
C THR A 14 -3.45 -6.70 -8.76
N PRO A 15 -4.67 -7.04 -8.30
CA PRO A 15 -5.08 -8.43 -8.23
C PRO A 15 -4.99 -9.08 -9.61
N PRO A 16 -4.48 -10.32 -9.72
CA PRO A 16 -4.36 -11.01 -11.01
C PRO A 16 -5.69 -11.63 -11.46
N PHE A 17 -6.80 -11.25 -10.83
CA PHE A 17 -8.15 -11.78 -11.06
C PHE A 17 -9.16 -10.63 -10.95
N ASP A 18 -10.28 -10.77 -11.67
CA ASP A 18 -11.39 -9.84 -11.53
C ASP A 18 -11.97 -9.93 -10.11
N CYS A 19 -12.20 -8.78 -9.48
CA CYS A 19 -12.77 -8.64 -8.14
C CYS A 19 -13.91 -7.62 -8.11
N GLU A 20 -14.70 -7.64 -7.04
CA GLU A 20 -15.65 -6.56 -6.76
C GLU A 20 -14.90 -5.26 -6.46
N LEU A 21 -15.39 -4.15 -6.99
CA LEU A 21 -14.81 -2.84 -6.74
C LEU A 21 -15.56 -2.16 -5.61
N SER A 22 -14.84 -1.71 -4.59
CA SER A 22 -15.40 -0.95 -3.48
C SER A 22 -15.42 0.56 -3.78
N GLY A 23 -16.30 1.29 -3.10
CA GLY A 23 -16.37 2.76 -3.15
C GLY A 23 -17.68 3.30 -3.74
N PHE A 24 -18.38 2.52 -4.57
CA PHE A 24 -19.70 2.87 -5.07
C PHE A 24 -20.70 1.73 -4.80
N VAL A 25 -21.55 1.91 -3.78
CA VAL A 25 -22.42 0.83 -3.26
C VAL A 25 -23.45 0.32 -4.27
N ALA A 26 -23.90 1.18 -5.19
CA ALA A 26 -24.86 0.81 -6.24
C ALA A 26 -24.18 0.17 -7.47
N ARG A 27 -22.85 -0.05 -7.43
CA ARG A 27 -22.15 -0.74 -8.52
C ARG A 27 -22.56 -2.20 -8.55
N GLU A 28 -23.02 -2.64 -9.71
CA GLU A 28 -23.21 -4.06 -9.99
C GLU A 28 -22.05 -4.65 -10.80
N GLY A 29 -21.70 -5.89 -10.50
CA GLY A 29 -20.68 -6.65 -11.23
C GLY A 29 -19.23 -6.39 -10.84
N ARG A 30 -18.37 -7.31 -11.29
CA ARG A 30 -16.92 -7.33 -11.02
C ARG A 30 -16.16 -6.36 -11.92
N SER A 31 -14.87 -6.16 -11.65
CA SER A 31 -13.94 -5.52 -12.59
C SER A 31 -13.95 -6.25 -13.94
N ARG A 32 -13.67 -5.51 -15.02
CA ARG A 32 -13.69 -6.00 -16.41
C ARG A 32 -12.30 -5.93 -17.07
N GLY A 33 -11.27 -5.73 -16.25
CA GLY A 33 -9.92 -5.38 -16.69
C GLY A 33 -9.29 -4.30 -15.83
N VAL A 34 -8.06 -3.95 -16.20
CA VAL A 34 -7.19 -3.00 -15.49
C VAL A 34 -6.90 -1.84 -16.43
N HIS A 35 -7.27 -0.62 -16.03
CA HIS A 35 -6.88 0.58 -16.77
C HIS A 35 -5.43 0.96 -16.44
N ASP A 36 -5.15 1.17 -15.15
CA ASP A 36 -3.80 1.40 -14.61
C ASP A 36 -3.49 0.38 -13.51
N PRO A 37 -2.24 -0.13 -13.42
CA PRO A 37 -1.87 -0.99 -12.30
C PRO A 37 -1.88 -0.23 -10.97
N LEU A 38 -2.38 -0.90 -9.93
CA LEU A 38 -2.34 -0.45 -8.55
C LEU A 38 -0.98 -0.76 -7.93
N TYR A 39 -0.49 0.12 -7.07
CA TYR A 39 0.80 -0.05 -6.39
C TYR A 39 0.71 0.23 -4.88
N ALA A 40 1.61 -0.41 -4.14
CA ALA A 40 2.08 0.04 -2.85
C ALA A 40 3.44 0.74 -3.02
N ARG A 41 3.61 1.92 -2.43
CA ARG A 41 4.83 2.73 -2.49
C ARG A 41 5.29 3.04 -1.07
N ALA A 42 6.56 2.80 -0.77
CA ALA A 42 7.14 3.08 0.54
C ALA A 42 8.26 4.12 0.43
N LEU A 43 8.25 5.09 1.34
CA LEU A 43 9.37 5.96 1.67
C LEU A 43 9.82 5.62 3.09
N VAL A 44 11.07 5.20 3.26
CA VAL A 44 11.67 4.93 4.56
C VAL A 44 12.69 6.02 4.85
N LEU A 45 12.54 6.69 5.98
CA LEU A 45 13.47 7.72 6.46
C LEU A 45 14.18 7.20 7.71
N ALA A 46 15.48 7.47 7.84
CA ALA A 46 16.27 7.07 8.99
C ALA A 46 17.27 8.15 9.41
N ASP A 47 17.42 8.37 10.71
CA ASP A 47 18.38 9.33 11.29
C ASP A 47 19.60 8.67 11.97
N GLY A 48 19.73 7.35 11.82
CA GLY A 48 20.75 6.52 12.47
C GLY A 48 20.32 5.92 13.81
N LYS A 49 19.21 6.38 14.41
CA LYS A 49 18.63 5.83 15.65
C LYS A 49 17.22 5.26 15.40
N GLU A 50 16.41 6.01 14.66
CA GLU A 50 15.01 5.65 14.38
C GLU A 50 14.79 5.51 12.87
N LYS A 51 13.78 4.70 12.54
CA LYS A 51 13.31 4.47 11.17
C LYS A 51 11.81 4.68 11.12
N ILE A 52 11.36 5.47 10.14
CA ILE A 52 9.94 5.69 9.86
C ILE A 52 9.66 5.27 8.44
N ALA A 53 8.61 4.48 8.23
CA ALA A 53 8.11 4.11 6.91
C ALA A 53 6.76 4.79 6.66
N LEU A 54 6.68 5.58 5.59
CA LEU A 54 5.44 6.08 5.02
C LEU A 54 5.06 5.22 3.83
N VAL A 55 3.88 4.60 3.87
CA VAL A 55 3.39 3.73 2.80
C VAL A 55 2.10 4.27 2.23
N SER A 56 2.10 4.54 0.93
CA SER A 56 0.91 4.85 0.14
C SER A 56 0.46 3.57 -0.58
N VAL A 57 -0.83 3.29 -0.54
CA VAL A 57 -1.43 2.10 -1.16
C VAL A 57 -2.58 2.56 -2.04
N ASP A 58 -2.57 2.16 -3.31
CA ASP A 58 -3.64 2.45 -4.26
C ASP A 58 -4.87 1.55 -3.95
N ALA A 59 -5.57 1.86 -2.87
CA ALA A 59 -6.75 1.15 -2.37
C ALA A 59 -7.71 2.11 -1.65
N LEU A 60 -9.01 1.74 -1.56
CA LEU A 60 -10.02 2.55 -0.86
C LEU A 60 -9.71 2.74 0.63
N GLY A 61 -9.11 1.73 1.26
CA GLY A 61 -8.76 1.77 2.67
C GLY A 61 -7.90 0.58 3.09
N VAL A 62 -7.34 0.67 4.30
CA VAL A 62 -6.57 -0.38 4.96
C VAL A 62 -7.27 -0.72 6.26
N ASP A 63 -7.80 -1.93 6.36
CA ASP A 63 -8.44 -2.38 7.60
C ASP A 63 -7.41 -2.73 8.70
N ALA A 64 -7.89 -2.82 9.94
CA ALA A 64 -7.05 -3.08 11.10
C ALA A 64 -6.32 -4.44 11.03
N LYS A 65 -6.93 -5.44 10.38
CA LYS A 65 -6.36 -6.79 10.25
C LYS A 65 -5.19 -6.78 9.26
N LEU A 66 -5.33 -6.10 8.13
CA LEU A 66 -4.26 -5.88 7.18
C LEU A 66 -3.12 -5.08 7.84
N LEU A 67 -3.45 -3.99 8.53
CA LEU A 67 -2.46 -3.16 9.22
C LEU A 67 -1.66 -3.95 10.26
N ALA A 68 -2.32 -4.78 11.07
CA ALA A 68 -1.66 -5.64 12.05
C ALA A 68 -0.69 -6.62 11.39
N LYS A 69 -1.12 -7.32 10.32
CA LYS A 69 -0.26 -8.24 9.56
C LYS A 69 0.94 -7.56 8.93
N VAL A 70 0.76 -6.34 8.40
CA VAL A 70 1.87 -5.57 7.83
C VAL A 70 2.86 -5.22 8.93
N ARG A 71 2.40 -4.72 10.08
CA ARG A 71 3.26 -4.39 11.23
C ARG A 71 4.04 -5.60 11.75
N GLU A 72 3.40 -6.76 11.84
CA GLU A 72 4.06 -8.01 12.23
C GLU A 72 5.19 -8.41 11.26
N LYS A 73 4.97 -8.25 9.95
CA LYS A 73 5.95 -8.65 8.93
C LYS A 73 7.14 -7.71 8.76
N VAL A 74 7.01 -6.45 9.22
CA VAL A 74 8.07 -5.43 9.08
C VAL A 74 8.77 -5.10 10.40
N ALA A 75 8.31 -5.68 11.50
CA ALA A 75 8.98 -5.64 12.80
C ALA A 75 10.27 -6.46 12.77
#